data_AF-A0A969X791-F1
#
_entry.id   AF-A0A969X791-F1
#
_cell.length_a   1.000
_cell.length_b   1.000
_cell.length_c   1.000
_cell.angle_alpha   90.00
_cell.angle_beta   90.00
_cell.angle_gamma   90.00
#
_symmetry.space_group_name_H-M   'P 1'
#
loop_
_entity.id
_entity.type
_entity.pdbx_description
1 polymer ?
#
loop_
_entity_poly.entity_id
_entity_poly.type
_entity_poly.pdbx_seq_one_letter_code
_entity_poly.pdbx_strand_id
1 'polypeptide(L)'
;MVAAILTLGGLGLIFGGLLALAAQRFAVEEDPRVAQIEEALPGANCGACGYAGCANFAEAVAKGEAEPTGCIPGGKDTSQAICKILGKDAEGSESCRQVAEVGCIGDKETAKDRFQYDGVKDCRAAQMYNGGFKGCPYGCLGLGTCAAVCPFEAIAMNEKGLPEIDEERCTGCGICVNQCPRGVLRLKDADRKGHVVLCNSKDKAKIVRSVCDVGCIACKACER
;
A
#
# COMPACT_ATOMS: atom_id res chain seq x y z
N MET A 1 18.07 63.72 17.28
CA MET A 1 18.84 62.48 17.08
C MET A 1 18.69 61.49 18.23
N VAL A 2 19.03 61.84 19.48
CA VAL A 2 18.96 60.92 20.63
C VAL A 2 17.55 60.33 20.86
N ALA A 3 16.50 61.15 20.76
CA ALA A 3 15.11 60.68 20.91
C ALA A 3 14.67 59.66 19.84
N ALA A 4 15.15 59.80 18.60
CA ALA A 4 14.86 58.86 17.51
C ALA A 4 15.56 57.51 17.76
N ILE A 5 16.79 57.54 18.26
CA ILE A 5 17.56 56.34 18.59
C ILE A 5 16.89 55.57 19.75
N LEU A 6 16.46 56.29 20.79
CA LEU A 6 15.78 55.68 21.94
C LEU A 6 14.42 55.08 21.60
N THR A 7 13.63 55.76 20.76
CA THR A 7 12.30 55.28 20.36
C THR A 7 12.37 54.03 19.48
N LEU A 8 13.23 54.04 18.44
CA LEU A 8 13.45 52.86 17.59
C LEU A 8 14.09 51.69 18.36
N GLY A 9 15.08 51.96 19.21
CA GLY A 9 15.74 50.94 20.03
C GLY A 9 14.78 50.31 21.05
N GLY A 10 13.96 51.12 21.72
CA GLY A 10 12.95 50.66 22.66
C GLY A 10 11.87 49.79 22.02
N LEU A 11 11.33 50.22 20.87
CA LEU A 11 10.37 49.43 20.10
C LEU A 11 10.99 48.11 19.62
N GLY A 12 12.25 48.13 19.15
CA GLY A 12 12.97 46.93 18.74
C GLY A 12 13.14 45.91 19.87
N LEU A 13 13.52 46.37 21.07
CA LEU A 13 13.62 45.49 22.25
C LEU A 13 12.26 44.92 22.67
N ILE A 14 11.20 45.71 22.61
CA ILE A 14 9.85 45.26 22.97
C ILE A 14 9.36 44.21 21.97
N PHE A 15 9.42 44.48 20.67
CA PHE A 15 8.97 43.54 19.64
C PHE A 15 9.86 42.29 19.57
N GLY A 16 11.17 42.44 19.69
CA GLY A 16 12.10 41.32 19.73
C GLY A 16 11.87 40.43 20.96
N GLY A 17 11.66 41.02 22.13
CA GLY A 17 11.32 40.30 23.35
C GLY A 17 9.98 39.56 23.26
N LEU A 18 8.95 40.20 22.69
CA LEU A 18 7.65 39.58 22.45
C LEU A 18 7.74 38.41 21.47
N LEU A 19 8.49 38.56 20.38
CA LEU A 19 8.69 37.48 19.40
C LEU A 19 9.50 36.32 19.99
N ALA A 20 10.53 36.60 20.79
CA ALA A 20 11.31 35.55 21.46
C ALA A 20 10.45 34.78 22.47
N LEU A 21 9.63 35.49 23.25
CA LEU A 21 8.69 34.88 24.19
C LEU A 21 7.66 34.01 23.45
N ALA A 22 7.08 34.52 22.36
CA ALA A 22 6.14 33.77 21.55
C ALA A 22 6.81 32.53 20.94
N ALA A 23 8.01 32.66 20.35
CA ALA A 23 8.73 31.56 19.73
C ALA A 23 9.03 30.43 20.72
N GLN A 24 9.47 30.75 21.95
CA GLN A 24 9.71 29.72 22.98
C GLN A 24 8.42 29.13 23.52
N ARG A 25 7.36 29.94 23.68
CA ARG A 25 6.09 29.48 24.25
C ARG A 25 5.31 28.56 23.31
N PHE A 26 5.50 28.73 22.00
CA PHE A 26 4.85 27.97 20.93
C PHE A 26 5.82 27.07 20.15
N ALA A 27 7.05 26.86 20.65
CA ALA A 27 7.97 25.90 20.05
C ALA A 27 7.32 24.50 20.11
N VAL A 28 7.05 23.93 18.94
CA VAL A 28 6.52 22.58 18.81
C VAL A 28 7.69 21.61 18.90
N GLU A 29 7.55 20.60 19.74
CA GLU A 29 8.54 19.54 19.86
C GLU A 29 8.38 18.60 18.66
N GLU A 30 9.22 18.79 17.64
CA GLU A 30 9.25 17.93 16.46
C GLU A 30 10.00 16.64 16.76
N ASP A 31 9.38 15.50 16.46
CA ASP A 31 10.05 14.21 16.55
C ASP A 31 11.23 14.19 15.57
N PRO A 32 12.48 13.93 16.03
CA PRO A 32 13.66 13.97 15.17
C PRO A 32 13.61 12.96 14.01
N ARG A 33 12.73 11.95 14.08
CA ARG A 33 12.48 11.01 12.99
C ARG A 33 11.75 11.65 11.81
N VAL A 34 10.95 12.70 12.03
CA VAL A 34 10.21 13.37 10.95
C VAL A 34 11.18 13.99 9.95
N ALA A 35 12.18 14.73 10.43
CA ALA A 35 13.22 15.31 9.59
C ALA A 35 14.01 14.24 8.81
N GLN A 36 14.35 13.13 9.47
CA GLN A 36 15.06 12.01 8.83
C GLN A 36 14.22 11.33 7.75
N ILE A 37 12.93 11.13 8.01
CA ILE A 37 12.00 10.53 7.05
C ILE A 37 11.82 11.49 5.87
N GLU A 38 11.65 12.79 6.11
CA GLU A 38 11.50 13.79 5.06
C GLU A 38 12.72 13.85 4.14
N GLU A 39 13.93 13.78 4.71
CA GLU A 39 15.18 13.74 3.93
C GLU A 39 15.30 12.47 3.07
N ALA A 40 14.71 11.34 3.52
CA ALA A 40 14.65 10.11 2.75
C ALA A 40 13.60 10.13 1.61
N LEU A 41 12.68 11.11 1.60
CA LEU A 41 11.67 11.25 0.56
C LEU A 41 12.24 11.94 -0.70
N PRO A 42 11.67 11.68 -1.89
CA PRO A 42 12.07 12.37 -3.12
C PRO A 42 11.81 13.89 -3.15
N GLY A 43 11.18 14.48 -2.13
CA GLY A 43 10.86 15.92 -2.07
C GLY A 43 9.83 16.42 -3.10
N ALA A 44 9.17 15.52 -3.83
CA ALA A 44 8.32 15.89 -4.97
C ALA A 44 6.98 16.56 -4.60
N ASN A 45 6.52 16.45 -3.35
CA ASN A 45 5.26 17.04 -2.85
C ASN A 45 4.02 16.77 -3.73
N CYS A 46 3.96 15.60 -4.38
CA CYS A 46 2.94 15.29 -5.39
C CYS A 46 1.59 14.80 -4.83
N GLY A 47 1.52 14.49 -3.53
CA GLY A 47 0.29 14.02 -2.88
C GLY A 47 -0.16 12.59 -3.24
N ALA A 48 0.65 11.80 -3.95
CA ALA A 48 0.32 10.43 -4.32
C ALA A 48 0.06 9.50 -3.12
N CYS A 49 0.66 9.80 -1.96
CA CYS A 49 0.44 9.10 -0.70
C CYS A 49 -0.82 9.52 0.05
N GLY A 50 -1.59 10.51 -0.45
CA GLY A 50 -2.80 11.04 0.21
C GLY A 50 -2.55 12.20 1.19
N TYR A 51 -1.31 12.63 1.36
CA TYR A 51 -0.93 13.75 2.24
C TYR A 51 -0.58 15.01 1.44
N ALA A 52 -0.76 16.18 2.06
CA ALA A 52 -0.58 17.47 1.39
C ALA A 52 0.88 17.77 0.98
N GLY A 53 1.87 17.07 1.55
CA GLY A 53 3.28 17.24 1.22
C GLY A 53 4.17 16.19 1.89
N CYS A 54 5.46 16.19 1.53
CA CYS A 54 6.47 15.27 2.05
C CYS A 54 6.63 15.38 3.57
N ALA A 55 6.71 16.60 4.13
CA ALA A 55 6.73 16.83 5.57
C ALA A 55 5.51 16.22 6.29
N ASN A 56 4.30 16.43 5.75
CA ASN A 56 3.07 15.89 6.35
C ASN A 56 3.03 14.36 6.29
N PHE A 57 3.52 13.76 5.20
CA PHE A 57 3.67 12.31 5.11
C PHE A 57 4.70 11.79 6.12
N ALA A 58 5.85 12.46 6.24
CA ALA A 58 6.89 12.09 7.20
C ALA A 58 6.38 12.14 8.64
N GLU A 59 5.61 13.16 9.00
CA GLU A 59 4.97 13.29 10.31
C GLU A 59 3.97 12.15 10.55
N ALA A 60 3.11 11.86 9.58
CA ALA A 60 2.13 10.77 9.69
C ALA A 60 2.80 9.39 9.84
N VAL A 61 3.90 9.15 9.11
CA VAL A 61 4.69 7.92 9.23
C VAL A 61 5.35 7.83 10.61
N ALA A 62 5.95 8.92 11.11
CA ALA A 62 6.58 8.95 12.43
C ALA A 62 5.57 8.67 13.58
N LYS A 63 4.32 9.12 13.42
CA LYS A 63 3.19 8.86 14.32
C LYS A 63 2.56 7.47 14.16
N GLY A 64 2.89 6.74 13.09
CA GLY A 64 2.29 5.45 12.76
C GLY A 64 0.90 5.53 12.14
N GLU A 65 0.50 6.71 11.66
CA GLU A 65 -0.77 6.94 10.95
C GLU A 65 -0.67 6.59 9.46
N ALA A 66 0.54 6.54 8.92
CA ALA A 66 0.83 6.17 7.53
C ALA A 66 1.80 4.99 7.47
N GLU A 67 1.60 4.13 6.47
CA GLU A 67 2.54 3.04 6.19
C GLU A 67 3.83 3.58 5.55
N PRO A 68 5.02 3.05 5.92
CA PRO A 68 6.30 3.45 5.34
C PRO A 68 6.40 3.25 3.82
N THR A 69 5.59 2.34 3.27
CA THR A 69 5.50 2.01 1.84
C THR A 69 4.62 2.98 1.04
N GLY A 70 4.03 3.99 1.70
CA GLY A 70 3.07 4.91 1.09
C GLY A 70 3.65 5.86 0.03
N CYS A 71 4.97 6.07 -0.01
CA CYS A 71 5.60 6.94 -1.00
C CYS A 71 5.75 6.22 -2.35
N ILE A 72 4.68 6.24 -3.16
CA ILE A 72 4.67 5.60 -4.50
C ILE A 72 5.84 6.08 -5.37
N PRO A 73 6.14 7.38 -5.53
CA PRO A 73 7.24 7.82 -6.41
C PRO A 73 8.63 7.42 -5.89
N GLY A 74 8.80 7.30 -4.57
CA GLY A 74 10.06 6.89 -3.95
C GLY A 74 10.30 5.37 -4.01
N GLY A 75 9.21 4.59 -4.19
CA GLY A 75 9.29 3.16 -4.41
C GLY A 75 9.98 2.41 -3.28
N LYS A 76 10.71 1.36 -3.65
CA LYS A 76 11.35 0.42 -2.71
C LYS A 76 12.44 1.07 -1.87
N ASP A 77 13.28 1.91 -2.48
CA ASP A 77 14.46 2.50 -1.83
C ASP A 77 14.05 3.47 -0.73
N THR A 78 13.10 4.36 -1.01
CA THR A 78 12.52 5.26 0.01
C THR A 78 11.85 4.46 1.12
N SER A 79 11.05 3.45 0.78
CA SER A 79 10.36 2.63 1.79
C SER A 79 11.35 1.94 2.74
N GLN A 80 12.46 1.41 2.20
CA GLN A 80 13.53 0.80 3.00
C GLN A 80 14.25 1.81 3.88
N ALA A 81 14.58 3.00 3.37
CA ALA A 81 15.23 4.05 4.16
C ALA A 81 14.36 4.47 5.36
N ILE A 82 13.06 4.65 5.13
CA ILE A 82 12.09 5.00 6.18
C ILE A 82 12.02 3.90 7.25
N CYS A 83 12.06 2.63 6.85
CA CYS A 83 11.98 1.51 7.80
C CYS A 83 13.24 1.35 8.66
N LYS A 84 14.41 1.64 8.10
CA LYS A 84 15.64 1.78 8.90
C LYS A 84 15.50 2.84 9.96
N ILE A 85 14.94 4.01 9.61
CA ILE A 85 14.73 5.12 10.54
C ILE A 85 13.75 4.74 11.66
N LEU A 86 12.69 3.99 11.32
CA LEU A 86 11.70 3.52 12.30
C LEU A 86 12.18 2.33 13.15
N GLY A 87 13.35 1.76 12.86
CA GLY A 87 13.87 0.58 13.56
C GLY A 87 13.09 -0.72 13.24
N LYS A 88 12.33 -0.74 12.15
CA LYS A 88 11.54 -1.90 11.69
C LYS A 88 12.36 -2.92 10.86
N ASP A 89 13.68 -2.72 10.78
CA ASP A 89 14.61 -3.63 10.11
C ASP A 89 15.49 -4.44 11.10
N ALA A 90 15.22 -4.35 12.41
CA ALA A 90 15.95 -5.11 13.44
C ALA A 90 15.55 -6.59 13.44
N GLU A 91 16.48 -7.51 13.74
CA GLU A 91 16.19 -8.94 13.86
C GLU A 91 15.03 -9.19 14.85
N GLY A 92 13.93 -9.77 14.35
CA GLY A 92 12.71 -10.01 15.14
C GLY A 92 11.66 -8.89 15.10
N SER A 93 11.88 -7.81 14.35
CA SER A 93 10.87 -6.77 14.06
C SER A 93 10.04 -7.07 12.80
N GLU A 94 8.83 -6.49 12.71
CA GLU A 94 7.95 -6.64 11.55
C GLU A 94 8.62 -6.07 10.29
N SER A 95 8.91 -6.93 9.31
CA SER A 95 9.52 -6.53 8.05
C SER A 95 8.64 -5.54 7.31
N CYS A 96 9.17 -4.35 7.04
CA CYS A 96 8.51 -3.36 6.22
C CYS A 96 8.38 -3.74 4.74
N ARG A 97 9.11 -4.77 4.29
CA ARG A 97 9.11 -5.14 2.87
C ARG A 97 7.79 -5.84 2.57
N GLN A 98 6.82 -5.09 2.08
CA GLN A 98 5.56 -5.65 1.62
C GLN A 98 5.61 -6.01 0.14
N VAL A 99 5.03 -7.16 -0.22
CA VAL A 99 4.83 -7.60 -1.59
C VAL A 99 3.37 -7.99 -1.80
N ALA A 100 2.86 -7.77 -3.00
CA ALA A 100 1.51 -8.21 -3.34
C ALA A 100 1.48 -9.74 -3.46
N GLU A 101 0.38 -10.36 -3.02
CA GLU A 101 0.12 -11.79 -3.07
C GLU A 101 -1.27 -12.03 -3.68
N VAL A 102 -1.35 -13.06 -4.53
CA VAL A 102 -2.58 -13.46 -5.21
C VAL A 102 -3.32 -14.51 -4.39
N GLY A 103 -4.50 -14.16 -3.89
CA GLY A 103 -5.42 -15.05 -3.18
C GLY A 103 -6.33 -15.85 -4.12
N CYS A 104 -5.85 -16.31 -5.27
CA CYS A 104 -6.63 -17.19 -6.14
C CYS A 104 -5.74 -18.13 -6.95
N ILE A 105 -6.03 -19.42 -6.87
CA ILE A 105 -5.38 -20.49 -7.67
C ILE A 105 -6.32 -21.10 -8.72
N GLY A 106 -7.59 -20.68 -8.75
CA GLY A 106 -8.58 -21.15 -9.72
C GLY A 106 -8.41 -20.45 -11.06
N ASP A 107 -7.64 -21.04 -11.96
CA ASP A 107 -7.42 -20.58 -13.34
C ASP A 107 -8.68 -20.74 -14.23
N LYS A 108 -8.52 -20.58 -15.54
CA LYS A 108 -9.61 -20.72 -16.54
C LYS A 108 -10.07 -22.17 -16.74
N GLU A 109 -9.25 -23.16 -16.39
CA GLU A 109 -9.54 -24.58 -16.62
C GLU A 109 -10.19 -25.21 -15.39
N THR A 110 -9.71 -24.84 -14.20
CA THR A 110 -10.10 -25.43 -12.92
C THR A 110 -11.31 -24.74 -12.27
N ALA A 111 -11.65 -23.54 -12.70
CA ALA A 111 -12.79 -22.79 -12.17
C ALA A 111 -13.77 -22.41 -13.28
N LYS A 112 -15.01 -22.83 -13.11
CA LYS A 112 -16.08 -22.70 -14.11
C LYS A 112 -16.58 -21.26 -14.22
N ASP A 113 -16.87 -20.86 -15.44
CA ASP A 113 -17.56 -19.61 -15.75
C ASP A 113 -19.09 -19.83 -15.81
N ARG A 114 -19.85 -18.80 -15.42
CA ARG A 114 -21.33 -18.81 -15.49
C ARG A 114 -21.83 -18.47 -16.87
N PHE A 115 -21.07 -17.67 -17.61
CA PHE A 115 -21.36 -17.21 -18.95
C PHE A 115 -20.06 -16.78 -19.63
N GLN A 116 -20.08 -16.70 -20.96
CA GLN A 116 -18.95 -16.15 -21.72
C GLN A 116 -19.02 -14.62 -21.70
N TYR A 117 -17.91 -13.99 -21.31
CA TYR A 117 -17.78 -12.54 -21.34
C TYR A 117 -17.00 -12.09 -22.57
N ASP A 118 -17.67 -11.37 -23.46
CA ASP A 118 -17.06 -10.72 -24.62
C ASP A 118 -17.28 -9.21 -24.51
N GLY A 119 -16.44 -8.57 -23.69
CA GLY A 119 -16.53 -7.15 -23.39
C GLY A 119 -15.15 -6.54 -23.16
N VAL A 120 -15.13 -5.34 -22.57
CA VAL A 120 -13.88 -4.63 -22.28
C VAL A 120 -13.01 -5.47 -21.35
N LYS A 121 -11.72 -5.61 -21.69
CA LYS A 121 -10.70 -6.30 -20.89
C LYS A 121 -10.32 -5.49 -19.64
N ASP A 122 -11.28 -5.34 -18.72
CA ASP A 122 -11.11 -4.72 -17.42
C ASP A 122 -11.97 -5.45 -16.38
N CYS A 123 -11.36 -5.85 -15.26
CA CYS A 123 -12.01 -6.57 -14.18
C CYS A 123 -13.16 -5.79 -13.54
N ARG A 124 -13.06 -4.46 -13.43
CA ARG A 124 -14.09 -3.62 -12.81
C ARG A 124 -15.31 -3.55 -13.72
N ALA A 125 -15.09 -3.35 -15.03
CA ALA A 125 -16.15 -3.40 -16.04
C ALA A 125 -16.84 -4.77 -16.05
N ALA A 126 -16.08 -5.87 -16.08
CA ALA A 126 -16.65 -7.21 -16.05
C ALA A 126 -17.45 -7.47 -14.77
N GLN A 127 -17.00 -6.99 -13.61
CA GLN A 127 -17.70 -7.16 -12.34
C GLN A 127 -19.07 -6.46 -12.31
N MET A 128 -19.28 -5.38 -13.06
CA MET A 128 -20.59 -4.73 -13.17
C MET A 128 -21.64 -5.64 -13.83
N TYR A 129 -21.22 -6.60 -14.67
CA TYR A 129 -22.11 -7.58 -15.28
C TYR A 129 -22.36 -8.76 -14.34
N ASN A 130 -23.38 -8.63 -13.48
CA ASN A 130 -23.83 -9.70 -12.57
C ASN A 130 -22.70 -10.20 -11.65
N GLY A 131 -21.86 -9.28 -11.19
CA GLY A 131 -20.70 -9.60 -10.37
C GLY A 131 -19.52 -10.19 -11.16
N GLY A 132 -19.57 -10.36 -12.48
CA GLY A 132 -18.48 -10.94 -13.28
C GLY A 132 -18.73 -12.38 -13.73
N PHE A 133 -18.06 -12.81 -14.79
CA PHE A 133 -18.38 -14.06 -15.49
C PHE A 133 -17.97 -15.33 -14.76
N LYS A 134 -16.90 -15.28 -13.94
CA LYS A 134 -16.44 -16.44 -13.16
C LYS A 134 -17.52 -16.88 -12.18
N GLY A 135 -17.71 -18.19 -12.03
CA GLY A 135 -18.68 -18.76 -11.09
C GLY A 135 -18.34 -18.50 -9.63
N CYS A 136 -17.06 -18.32 -9.31
CA CYS A 136 -16.64 -17.97 -7.97
C CYS A 136 -16.71 -16.43 -7.81
N PRO A 137 -17.55 -15.91 -6.89
CA PRO A 137 -17.69 -14.47 -6.69
C PRO A 137 -16.47 -13.83 -5.99
N TYR A 138 -15.52 -14.64 -5.51
CA TYR A 138 -14.30 -14.19 -4.84
C TYR A 138 -13.03 -14.43 -5.67
N GLY A 139 -13.15 -15.09 -6.82
CA GLY A 139 -12.02 -15.50 -7.64
C GLY A 139 -11.51 -14.42 -8.59
N CYS A 140 -10.27 -14.56 -9.05
CA CYS A 140 -9.70 -13.68 -10.06
C CYS A 140 -10.47 -13.82 -11.38
N LEU A 141 -10.85 -12.68 -11.98
CA LEU A 141 -11.49 -12.65 -13.31
C LEU A 141 -10.47 -12.79 -14.45
N GLY A 142 -9.18 -12.59 -14.20
CA GLY A 142 -8.14 -12.81 -15.20
C GLY A 142 -8.09 -11.80 -16.36
N LEU A 143 -8.71 -10.62 -16.21
CA LEU A 143 -8.70 -9.57 -17.24
C LEU A 143 -7.53 -8.57 -17.10
N GLY A 144 -6.69 -8.69 -16.08
CA GLY A 144 -5.42 -7.97 -16.01
C GLY A 144 -5.46 -6.51 -15.57
N THR A 145 -6.57 -6.00 -15.00
CA THR A 145 -6.60 -4.62 -14.44
C THR A 145 -5.45 -4.35 -13.48
N CYS A 146 -5.08 -5.33 -12.64
CA CYS A 146 -3.96 -5.20 -11.70
C CYS A 146 -2.59 -5.03 -12.40
N ALA A 147 -2.36 -5.73 -13.50
CA ALA A 147 -1.16 -5.56 -14.32
C ALA A 147 -1.14 -4.19 -14.99
N ALA A 148 -2.27 -3.76 -15.56
CA ALA A 148 -2.38 -2.48 -16.26
C ALA A 148 -2.18 -1.24 -15.36
N VAL A 149 -2.53 -1.33 -14.07
CA VAL A 149 -2.39 -0.21 -13.11
C VAL A 149 -1.07 -0.22 -12.34
N CYS A 150 -0.21 -1.23 -12.52
CA CYS A 150 1.03 -1.33 -11.76
C CYS A 150 2.09 -0.39 -12.35
N PRO A 151 2.51 0.68 -11.63
CA PRO A 151 3.49 1.63 -12.16
C PRO A 151 4.91 1.06 -12.23
N PHE A 152 5.17 -0.07 -11.58
CA PHE A 152 6.47 -0.75 -11.54
C PHE A 152 6.50 -2.00 -12.43
N GLU A 153 5.41 -2.26 -13.18
CA GLU A 153 5.26 -3.43 -14.06
C GLU A 153 5.50 -4.78 -13.35
N ALA A 154 5.33 -4.82 -12.04
CA ALA A 154 5.63 -5.97 -11.20
C ALA A 154 4.60 -7.11 -11.32
N ILE A 155 3.57 -6.96 -12.18
CA ILE A 155 2.50 -7.95 -12.34
C ILE A 155 2.36 -8.28 -13.83
N ALA A 156 2.50 -9.56 -14.16
CA ALA A 156 2.22 -10.11 -15.49
C ALA A 156 1.02 -11.05 -15.42
N MET A 157 0.24 -11.14 -16.50
CA MET A 157 -0.83 -12.13 -16.59
C MET A 157 -0.31 -13.38 -17.28
N ASN A 158 -0.38 -14.53 -16.61
CA ASN A 158 0.04 -15.79 -17.22
C ASN A 158 -1.01 -16.34 -18.19
N GLU A 159 -0.63 -17.39 -18.93
CA GLU A 159 -1.50 -18.05 -19.91
C GLU A 159 -2.80 -18.58 -19.28
N LYS A 160 -2.69 -19.02 -18.03
CA LYS A 160 -3.78 -19.52 -17.18
C LYS A 160 -4.77 -18.42 -16.72
N GLY A 161 -4.47 -17.14 -16.99
CA GLY A 161 -5.32 -16.01 -16.64
C GLY A 161 -5.23 -15.60 -15.18
N LEU A 162 -4.14 -15.91 -14.49
CA LEU A 162 -3.87 -15.44 -13.14
C LEU A 162 -2.70 -14.44 -13.16
N PRO A 163 -2.71 -13.44 -12.26
CA PRO A 163 -1.58 -12.55 -12.11
C PRO A 163 -0.40 -13.30 -11.49
N GLU A 164 0.79 -13.07 -12.03
CA GLU A 164 2.08 -13.48 -11.47
C GLU A 164 2.82 -12.22 -11.04
N ILE A 165 3.33 -12.24 -9.81
CA ILE A 165 3.91 -11.06 -9.16
C ILE A 165 5.41 -11.26 -9.04
N ASP A 166 6.15 -10.29 -9.55
CA ASP A 166 7.58 -10.17 -9.40
C ASP A 166 7.90 -9.48 -8.07
N GLU A 167 8.36 -10.27 -7.08
CA GLU A 167 8.68 -9.77 -5.74
C GLU A 167 9.90 -8.84 -5.68
N GLU A 168 10.73 -8.81 -6.73
CA GLU A 168 11.89 -7.94 -6.80
C GLU A 168 11.49 -6.53 -7.21
N ARG A 169 10.60 -6.44 -8.22
CA ARG A 169 10.04 -5.19 -8.75
C ARG A 169 8.86 -4.65 -7.92
N CYS A 170 8.17 -5.51 -7.17
CA CYS A 170 7.07 -5.08 -6.32
C CYS A 170 7.57 -4.19 -5.17
N THR A 171 7.00 -3.00 -5.06
CA THR A 171 7.31 -2.02 -4.01
C THR A 171 6.37 -2.07 -2.82
N GLY A 172 5.31 -2.89 -2.88
CA GLY A 172 4.30 -2.95 -1.82
C GLY A 172 3.30 -1.78 -1.81
N CYS A 173 3.25 -0.93 -2.83
CA CYS A 173 2.40 0.28 -2.87
C CYS A 173 0.86 0.07 -2.79
N GLY A 174 0.35 -1.16 -2.86
CA GLY A 174 -1.07 -1.46 -2.67
C GLY A 174 -2.03 -1.03 -3.80
N ILE A 175 -1.58 -0.35 -4.85
CA ILE A 175 -2.46 0.11 -5.96
C ILE A 175 -3.26 -1.06 -6.56
N CYS A 176 -2.60 -2.19 -6.81
CA CYS A 176 -3.25 -3.37 -7.38
C CYS A 176 -4.29 -3.99 -6.44
N VAL A 177 -4.08 -3.91 -5.12
CA VAL A 177 -5.02 -4.36 -4.08
C VAL A 177 -6.27 -3.49 -4.11
N ASN A 178 -6.08 -2.17 -4.10
CA ASN A 178 -7.17 -1.20 -4.12
C ASN A 178 -8.01 -1.26 -5.41
N GLN A 179 -7.37 -1.55 -6.54
CA GLN A 179 -8.05 -1.65 -7.84
C GLN A 179 -8.68 -3.03 -8.10
N CYS A 180 -8.43 -4.03 -7.25
CA CYS A 180 -8.99 -5.37 -7.43
C CYS A 180 -10.46 -5.40 -6.95
N PRO A 181 -11.45 -5.48 -7.86
CA PRO A 181 -12.84 -5.35 -7.44
C PRO A 181 -13.36 -6.62 -6.71
N ARG A 182 -12.61 -7.72 -6.79
CA ARG A 182 -12.85 -9.00 -6.11
C ARG A 182 -12.08 -9.17 -4.80
N GLY A 183 -11.19 -8.24 -4.46
CA GLY A 183 -10.32 -8.35 -3.29
C GLY A 183 -9.44 -9.60 -3.27
N VAL A 184 -8.97 -10.05 -4.45
CA VAL A 184 -8.13 -11.25 -4.58
C VAL A 184 -6.68 -10.95 -4.20
N LEU A 185 -6.22 -9.72 -4.45
CA LEU A 185 -4.86 -9.30 -4.13
C LEU A 185 -4.80 -8.79 -2.69
N ARG A 186 -3.70 -9.07 -2.01
CA ARG A 186 -3.39 -8.58 -0.66
C ARG A 186 -1.90 -8.27 -0.54
N LEU A 187 -1.53 -7.40 0.39
CA LEU A 187 -0.12 -7.22 0.75
C LEU A 187 0.27 -8.25 1.80
N LYS A 188 1.46 -8.84 1.65
CA LYS A 188 2.11 -9.69 2.64
C LYS A 188 3.50 -9.15 2.94
N ASP A 189 4.02 -9.46 4.11
CA ASP A 189 5.43 -9.28 4.37
C ASP A 189 6.21 -10.27 3.50
N ALA A 190 7.26 -9.79 2.83
CA ALA A 190 8.09 -10.58 1.94
C ALA A 190 8.77 -11.73 2.70
N ASP A 191 9.12 -11.48 3.96
CA ASP A 191 9.80 -12.44 4.82
C ASP A 191 8.84 -13.38 5.58
N ARG A 192 7.54 -13.29 5.33
CA ARG A 192 6.53 -14.14 6.00
C ARG A 192 6.78 -15.61 5.66
N LYS A 193 7.19 -16.39 6.66
CA LYS A 193 7.35 -17.85 6.59
C LYS A 193 6.08 -18.55 7.06
N GLY A 194 5.60 -19.55 6.32
CA GLY A 194 4.49 -20.40 6.73
C GLY A 194 3.58 -20.82 5.59
N HIS A 195 2.65 -21.74 5.88
CA HIS A 195 1.62 -22.17 4.94
C HIS A 195 0.55 -21.09 4.80
N VAL A 196 0.22 -20.72 3.56
CA VAL A 196 -0.75 -19.67 3.25
C VAL A 196 -1.88 -20.26 2.43
N VAL A 197 -3.12 -19.91 2.80
CA VAL A 197 -4.29 -20.24 1.98
C VAL A 197 -4.37 -19.25 0.82
N LEU A 198 -4.10 -19.74 -0.39
CA LEU A 198 -4.17 -18.95 -1.64
C LEU A 198 -5.58 -18.92 -2.25
N CYS A 199 -6.62 -19.20 -1.47
CA CYS A 199 -8.01 -19.13 -1.91
C CYS A 199 -8.76 -18.05 -1.12
N ASN A 200 -9.28 -17.05 -1.85
CA ASN A 200 -10.08 -15.96 -1.29
C ASN A 200 -11.57 -16.31 -1.07
N SER A 201 -12.01 -17.52 -1.45
CA SER A 201 -13.41 -17.89 -1.31
C SER A 201 -13.84 -17.94 0.15
N LYS A 202 -14.99 -17.34 0.44
CA LYS A 202 -15.66 -17.37 1.76
C LYS A 202 -16.78 -18.40 1.81
N ASP A 203 -17.03 -19.10 0.71
CA ASP A 203 -18.11 -20.06 0.60
C ASP A 203 -17.77 -21.39 1.27
N LYS A 204 -18.81 -22.16 1.62
CA LYS A 204 -18.65 -23.52 2.16
C LYS A 204 -18.07 -24.45 1.10
N ALA A 205 -17.30 -25.44 1.54
CA ALA A 205 -16.61 -26.43 0.68
C ALA A 205 -17.49 -27.02 -0.45
N LYS A 206 -18.76 -27.33 -0.16
CA LYS A 206 -19.72 -27.86 -1.16
C LYS A 206 -19.93 -26.90 -2.33
N ILE A 207 -20.10 -25.61 -2.04
CA ILE A 207 -20.29 -24.57 -3.05
C ILE A 207 -18.98 -24.37 -3.81
N VAL A 208 -17.85 -24.25 -3.09
CA VAL A 208 -16.53 -24.11 -3.71
C VAL A 208 -16.27 -25.24 -4.71
N ARG A 209 -16.47 -26.50 -4.33
CA ARG A 209 -16.26 -27.67 -5.20
C ARG A 209 -17.23 -27.78 -6.37
N SER A 210 -18.41 -27.18 -6.29
CA SER A 210 -19.32 -27.13 -7.44
C SER A 210 -18.79 -26.24 -8.58
N VAL A 211 -17.96 -25.25 -8.23
CA VAL A 211 -17.48 -24.19 -9.12
C VAL A 211 -15.99 -24.31 -9.45
N CYS A 212 -15.16 -24.75 -8.50
CA CYS A 212 -13.71 -24.74 -8.59
C CYS A 212 -13.10 -26.02 -7.98
N ASP A 213 -12.27 -26.72 -8.75
CA ASP A 213 -11.65 -27.99 -8.35
C ASP A 213 -10.50 -27.81 -7.36
N VAL A 214 -9.84 -26.65 -7.40
CA VAL A 214 -8.67 -26.31 -6.59
C VAL A 214 -8.98 -25.36 -5.43
N GLY A 215 -10.25 -25.01 -5.23
CA GLY A 215 -10.66 -24.09 -4.17
C GLY A 215 -10.49 -24.67 -2.76
N CYS A 216 -10.32 -23.78 -1.76
CA CYS A 216 -10.22 -24.19 -0.36
C CYS A 216 -11.52 -24.87 0.11
N ILE A 217 -11.36 -26.01 0.77
CA ILE A 217 -12.46 -26.80 1.35
C ILE A 217 -12.44 -26.83 2.89
N ALA A 218 -11.65 -25.94 3.52
CA ALA A 218 -11.51 -25.85 4.98
C ALA A 218 -11.14 -27.19 5.65
N CYS A 219 -10.26 -27.99 5.02
CA CYS A 219 -9.82 -29.29 5.53
C CYS A 219 -8.76 -29.21 6.65
N LYS A 220 -8.29 -28.01 6.98
CA LYS A 220 -7.22 -27.75 7.97
C LYS A 220 -5.84 -28.37 7.66
N ALA A 221 -5.63 -28.85 6.43
CA ALA A 221 -4.33 -29.42 6.04
C ALA A 221 -3.18 -28.40 6.08
N CYS A 222 -3.48 -27.12 5.89
CA CYS A 222 -2.50 -26.03 5.97
C CYS A 222 -2.14 -25.59 7.40
N GLU A 223 -2.83 -26.13 8.42
CA GLU A 223 -2.52 -25.84 9.84
C GLU A 223 -1.43 -26.76 10.40
N ARG A 224 -0.99 -27.77 9.64
CA ARG A 224 -0.01 -28.79 10.02
C ARG A 224 1.22 -28.68 9.15
#